data_AF-A0A0C2GCA1-F1
#
_entry.id   AF-A0A0C2GCA1-F1
#
_cell.length_a   1.000
_cell.length_b   1.000
_cell.length_c   1.000
_cell.angle_alpha   90.00
_cell.angle_beta   90.00
_cell.angle_gamma   90.00
#
_symmetry.space_group_name_H-M   'P 1'
#
loop_
_entity.id
_entity.type
_entity.pdbx_description
1 polymer ?
#
loop_
_entity_poly.entity_id
_entity_poly.type
_entity_poly.pdbx_seq_one_letter_code
_entity_poly.pdbx_strand_id
1 'polypeptide(L)'
;VMPLLAEYVPKMLAPPTTMVRSWAKLQRRTETLLNALVEKDVHTKADLVEQWHKDENYLLEEYLEWLPESLHGTVTVMWPPLEEKTTKMGRNKIYSKVK
;
A
#
# COMPACT_ATOMS: atom_id res chain seq x y z
N VAL A 1 -5.96 -7.94 -2.74
CA VAL A 1 -6.64 -6.63 -2.73
C VAL A 1 -6.21 -5.79 -3.92
N MET A 2 -4.90 -5.56 -4.11
CA MET A 2 -4.35 -4.90 -5.30
C MET A 2 -3.50 -5.86 -6.14
N PRO A 3 -3.86 -6.17 -7.40
CA PRO A 3 -3.13 -7.10 -8.26
C PRO A 3 -1.68 -6.68 -8.55
N LEU A 4 -1.42 -5.38 -8.70
CA LEU A 4 -0.07 -4.86 -8.96
C LEU A 4 0.90 -5.14 -7.80
N LEU A 5 0.41 -5.30 -6.57
CA LEU A 5 1.23 -5.64 -5.42
C LEU A 5 1.48 -7.16 -5.28
N ALA A 6 0.79 -8.00 -6.05
CA ALA A 6 0.87 -9.46 -5.92
C ALA A 6 2.27 -10.01 -6.25
N GLU A 7 3.01 -9.37 -7.17
CA GLU A 7 4.36 -9.78 -7.54
C GLU A 7 5.41 -9.58 -6.43
N TYR A 8 5.10 -8.74 -5.45
CA TYR A 8 5.98 -8.41 -4.33
C TYR A 8 5.74 -9.31 -3.12
N VAL A 9 4.58 -9.96 -3.01
CA VAL A 9 4.24 -10.89 -1.92
C VAL A 9 5.32 -11.96 -1.68
N PRO A 10 5.84 -12.69 -2.70
CA PRO A 10 6.90 -13.68 -2.45
C PRO A 10 8.26 -13.06 -2.09
N LYS A 11 8.44 -11.75 -2.28
CA LYS A 11 9.69 -11.01 -2.03
C LYS A 11 9.68 -10.30 -0.67
N MET A 12 8.59 -10.40 0.10
CA MET A 12 8.46 -9.75 1.40
C MET A 12 9.42 -10.32 2.44
N LEU A 13 9.89 -9.45 3.34
CA LEU A 13 10.77 -9.81 4.46
C LEU A 13 10.08 -10.73 5.48
N ALA A 14 8.75 -10.76 5.50
CA ALA A 14 7.95 -11.65 6.31
C ALA A 14 6.68 -12.06 5.55
N PRO A 15 6.17 -13.28 5.76
CA PRO A 15 4.90 -13.70 5.17
C PRO A 15 3.76 -12.79 5.68
N PRO A 16 2.78 -12.39 4.84
CA PRO A 16 1.63 -11.59 5.29
C PRO A 16 0.83 -12.23 6.44
N THR A 17 0.92 -13.55 6.60
CA THR A 17 0.29 -14.28 7.71
C THR A 17 0.84 -13.86 9.07
N THR A 18 1.98 -13.17 9.16
CA THR A 18 2.47 -12.62 10.42
C THR A 18 1.55 -11.56 11.01
N MET A 19 0.80 -10.81 10.20
CA MET A 19 -0.17 -9.80 10.67
C MET A 19 -1.27 -10.36 11.57
N VAL A 20 -1.64 -11.63 11.38
CA VAL A 20 -2.76 -12.27 12.08
C VAL A 20 -2.31 -13.19 13.22
N ARG A 21 -0.99 -13.28 13.48
CA ARG A 21 -0.45 -14.12 14.57
C ARG A 21 -0.57 -13.40 15.91
N SER A 22 -0.67 -14.19 16.98
CA SER A 22 -0.74 -13.66 18.35
C SER A 22 0.47 -12.79 18.74
N TRP A 23 1.62 -13.03 18.12
CA TRP A 23 2.85 -12.26 18.33
C TRP A 23 3.04 -11.09 17.35
N ALA A 24 2.11 -10.85 16.42
CA ALA A 24 2.21 -9.75 15.45
C ALA A 24 2.47 -8.40 16.13
N LYS A 25 1.84 -8.14 17.27
CA LYS A 25 2.00 -6.89 18.02
C LYS A 25 3.42 -6.61 18.53
N LEU A 26 4.34 -7.57 18.47
CA LEU A 26 5.74 -7.39 18.87
C LEU A 26 6.63 -6.86 17.74
N GLN A 27 6.15 -6.89 16.48
CA GLN A 27 6.90 -6.38 15.35
C GLN A 27 6.48 -4.94 15.04
N ARG A 28 7.44 -4.01 14.97
CA ARG A 28 7.15 -2.61 14.60
C ARG A 28 6.47 -2.50 13.24
N ARG A 29 6.92 -3.28 12.25
CA ARG A 29 6.39 -3.29 10.87
C ARG A 29 4.90 -3.67 10.74
N THR A 30 4.41 -4.51 11.66
CA THR A 30 3.00 -4.94 11.69
C THR A 30 2.16 -3.92 12.42
N GLU A 31 2.72 -3.29 13.45
CA GLU A 31 2.07 -2.23 14.21
C GLU A 31 1.91 -0.94 13.39
N THR A 32 2.94 -0.51 12.68
CA THR A 32 2.91 0.70 11.81
C THR A 32 1.84 0.57 10.75
N LEU A 33 1.86 -0.52 9.98
CA LEU A 33 0.87 -0.81 8.94
C LEU A 33 -0.56 -0.91 9.51
N LEU A 34 -0.75 -1.60 10.64
CA LEU A 34 -2.07 -1.75 11.25
C LEU A 34 -2.60 -0.41 11.78
N ASN A 35 -1.76 0.37 12.45
CA ASN A 35 -2.14 1.68 12.98
C ASN A 35 -2.54 2.64 11.86
N ALA A 36 -1.79 2.67 10.76
CA ALA A 36 -2.11 3.51 9.61
C ALA A 36 -3.46 3.13 8.96
N LEU A 37 -3.81 1.84 8.92
CA LEU A 37 -5.12 1.37 8.45
C LEU A 37 -6.25 1.74 9.42
N VAL A 38 -6.04 1.55 10.73
CA VAL A 38 -7.03 1.88 11.76
C VAL A 38 -7.28 3.38 11.87
N GLU A 39 -6.23 4.21 11.77
CA GLU A 39 -6.35 5.67 11.87
C GLU A 39 -7.24 6.26 10.77
N LYS A 40 -7.18 5.68 9.56
CA LYS A 40 -7.97 6.13 8.41
C LYS A 40 -9.23 5.29 8.15
N ASP A 41 -9.55 4.35 9.05
CA ASP A 41 -10.70 3.44 8.98
C ASP A 41 -10.78 2.67 7.66
N VAL A 42 -9.62 2.19 7.16
CA VAL A 42 -9.51 1.52 5.86
C VAL A 42 -9.70 0.00 6.02
N HIS A 43 -10.87 -0.50 5.60
CA HIS A 43 -11.23 -1.92 5.70
C HIS A 43 -11.43 -2.60 4.35
N THR A 44 -11.69 -1.82 3.30
CA THR A 44 -11.99 -2.31 1.96
C THR A 44 -11.06 -1.75 0.90
N LYS A 45 -11.07 -2.36 -0.30
CA LYS A 45 -10.37 -1.83 -1.48
C LYS A 45 -10.83 -0.41 -1.80
N ALA A 46 -12.13 -0.12 -1.65
CA ALA A 46 -12.69 1.19 -1.97
C ALA A 46 -12.15 2.27 -1.03
N ASP A 47 -12.10 1.99 0.28
CA ASP A 47 -11.58 2.92 1.28
C ASP A 47 -10.09 3.23 1.02
N LEU A 48 -9.31 2.20 0.67
CA LEU A 48 -7.89 2.35 0.35
C LEU A 48 -7.68 3.25 -0.87
N VAL A 49 -8.49 3.06 -1.92
CA VAL A 49 -8.43 3.88 -3.13
C VAL A 49 -8.85 5.32 -2.82
N GLU A 50 -9.89 5.53 -2.00
CA GLU A 50 -10.28 6.87 -1.57
C GLU A 50 -9.18 7.57 -0.78
N GLN A 51 -8.48 6.85 0.12
CA GLN A 51 -7.34 7.42 0.83
C GLN A 51 -6.19 7.76 -0.11
N TRP A 52 -5.88 6.92 -1.12
CA TRP A 52 -4.88 7.26 -2.14
C TRP A 52 -5.25 8.46 -3.01
N HIS A 53 -6.54 8.74 -3.22
CA HIS A 53 -6.97 9.97 -3.88
C HIS A 53 -6.78 11.22 -3.00
N LYS A 54 -6.78 11.07 -1.67
CA LYS A 54 -6.53 12.17 -0.71
C LYS A 54 -5.04 12.38 -0.49
N ASP A 55 -4.30 11.29 -0.33
CA ASP A 55 -2.86 11.24 -0.14
C ASP A 55 -2.27 10.08 -0.95
N GLU A 56 -1.63 10.42 -2.06
CA GLU A 56 -1.03 9.43 -2.97
C GLU A 56 0.06 8.61 -2.29
N ASN A 57 0.69 9.10 -1.21
CA ASN A 57 1.74 8.40 -0.48
C ASN A 57 1.22 7.57 0.71
N TYR A 58 -0.08 7.59 0.99
CA TYR A 58 -0.66 6.82 2.09
C TYR A 58 -0.26 5.35 2.01
N LEU A 59 0.21 4.77 3.13
CA LEU A 59 0.75 3.40 3.27
C LEU A 59 2.04 3.08 2.51
N LEU A 60 2.66 4.03 1.81
CA LEU A 60 3.89 3.75 1.07
C LEU A 60 5.01 3.35 2.03
N GLU A 61 5.30 4.18 3.03
CA GLU A 61 6.41 3.94 3.97
C GLU A 61 6.21 2.63 4.73
N GLU A 62 5.01 2.41 5.26
CA GLU A 62 4.63 1.19 5.98
C GLU A 62 4.77 -0.03 5.07
N TYR A 63 4.40 0.06 3.79
CA TYR A 63 4.56 -1.05 2.85
C TYR A 63 6.04 -1.30 2.49
N LEU A 64 6.86 -0.25 2.38
CA LEU A 64 8.30 -0.40 2.14
C LEU A 64 9.01 -1.14 3.27
N GLU A 65 8.57 -0.98 4.54
CA GLU A 65 9.11 -1.75 5.68
C GLU A 65 8.92 -3.28 5.53
N TRP A 66 7.99 -3.72 4.67
CA TRP A 66 7.76 -5.13 4.38
C TRP A 66 8.62 -5.67 3.25
N LEU A 67 9.33 -4.81 2.53
CA LEU A 67 10.12 -5.16 1.37
C LEU A 67 11.62 -4.94 1.58
N PRO A 68 12.47 -5.72 0.89
CA PRO A 68 13.90 -5.43 0.78
C PRO A 68 14.14 -4.02 0.21
N GLU A 69 15.12 -3.32 0.74
CA GLU A 69 15.49 -1.95 0.33
C GLU A 69 15.75 -1.83 -1.18
N SER A 70 16.29 -2.88 -1.81
CA SER A 70 16.49 -2.95 -3.26
C SER A 70 15.22 -2.77 -4.09
N LEU A 71 14.04 -3.02 -3.53
CA LEU A 71 12.75 -2.88 -4.21
C LEU A 71 12.06 -1.54 -3.91
N HIS A 72 12.57 -0.75 -2.95
CA HIS A 72 11.92 0.48 -2.51
C HIS A 72 11.78 1.49 -3.65
N GLY A 73 12.83 1.69 -4.43
CA GLY A 73 12.80 2.60 -5.57
C GLY A 73 11.73 2.22 -6.62
N THR A 74 11.63 0.92 -6.94
CA THR A 74 10.64 0.42 -7.90
C THR A 74 9.22 0.65 -7.41
N VAL A 75 8.96 0.31 -6.14
CA VAL A 75 7.62 0.43 -5.55
C VAL A 75 7.19 1.88 -5.41
N THR A 76 8.08 2.77 -4.95
CA THR A 76 7.82 4.21 -4.84
C THR A 76 7.46 4.84 -6.19
N VAL A 77 8.04 4.37 -7.30
CA VAL A 77 7.74 4.90 -8.63
C VAL A 77 6.37 4.45 -9.15
N MET A 78 5.95 3.23 -8.82
CA MET A 78 4.65 2.68 -9.24
C MET A 78 3.50 3.01 -8.27
N TRP A 79 3.78 3.67 -7.16
CA TRP A 79 2.79 4.01 -6.14
C TRP A 79 1.98 5.26 -6.54
N PRO A 80 0.66 5.30 -6.29
CA PRO A 80 -0.19 4.23 -5.75
C PRO A 80 -0.56 3.18 -6.82
N PRO A 81 -0.66 1.89 -6.45
CA PRO A 81 -0.85 0.78 -7.38
C PRO A 81 -2.30 0.61 -7.85
N LEU A 82 -2.92 1.67 -8.37
CA LEU A 82 -4.30 1.66 -8.88
C LEU A 82 -4.41 0.82 -10.16
N GLU A 83 -5.46 0.00 -10.28
CA GLU A 83 -5.71 -0.86 -11.46
C GLU A 83 -6.07 -0.10 -12.73
N GLU A 84 -6.36 1.21 -12.64
CA GLU A 84 -6.75 2.00 -13.79
C GLU A 84 -5.55 2.20 -14.73
N LYS A 85 -5.58 1.47 -15.85
CA LYS A 85 -4.88 1.82 -17.09
C LYS A 85 -5.40 3.16 -17.61
N THR A 86 -5.12 4.27 -16.93
CA THR A 86 -5.07 5.56 -17.60
C THR A 86 -3.61 5.87 -17.88
N THR A 87 -3.23 5.71 -19.14
CA THR A 87 -2.01 6.29 -19.69
C THR A 87 -2.00 7.76 -19.26
N LYS A 88 -1.02 8.14 -18.43
CA LYS A 88 -0.74 9.47 -17.83
C LYS A 88 -1.00 9.57 -16.30
N MET A 89 -0.38 8.69 -15.51
CA MET A 89 -0.10 8.99 -14.10
C MET A 89 1.37 9.41 -13.99
N GLY A 90 1.64 10.70 -14.19
CA GLY A 90 2.97 11.28 -14.02
C GLY A 90 2.83 12.62 -13.33
N ARG A 91 3.05 12.65 -12.01
CA ARG A 91 3.26 13.79 -11.07
C ARG A 91 2.47 15.11 -11.24
N ASN A 92 1.56 15.24 -12.21
CA ASN A 92 0.76 16.43 -12.48
C ASN A 92 -0.68 16.00 -12.85
N LYS A 93 -1.58 16.04 -11.84
CA LYS A 93 -3.05 16.31 -11.88
C LYS A 93 -3.83 15.85 -13.15
N ILE A 94 -4.98 15.15 -13.06
CA ILE A 94 -6.32 15.59 -12.60
C ILE A 94 -7.20 14.32 -12.45
N TYR A 95 -7.92 14.17 -11.34
CA TYR A 95 -8.96 13.14 -11.19
C TYR A 95 -10.32 13.67 -11.69
N SER A 96 -10.91 12.97 -12.63
CA SER A 96 -12.32 13.11 -13.02
C SER A 96 -12.82 11.86 -13.74
N LYS A 97 -13.58 11.01 -13.05
CA LYS A 97 -15.03 10.92 -13.33
C LYS A 97 -15.77 10.13 -12.27
N VAL A 98 -16.67 10.87 -11.61
CA VAL A 98 -17.94 10.37 -11.08
C VAL A 98 -18.68 9.64 -12.20
N LYS A 99 -19.11 8.41 -11.94
CA LYS A 99 -20.44 7.94 -12.34
C LYS A 99 -20.89 6.74 -11.50
#